data_AF-A0A6I3N5G3-F1
#
_entry.id   AF-A0A6I3N5G3-F1
#
_cell.length_a   1.000
_cell.length_b   1.000
_cell.length_c   1.000
_cell.angle_alpha   90.00
_cell.angle_beta   90.00
_cell.angle_gamma   90.00
#
_symmetry.space_group_name_H-M   'P 1'
#
loop_
_entity.id
_entity.type
_entity.pdbx_description
1 polymer ?
#
loop_
_entity_poly.entity_id
_entity_poly.type
_entity_poly.pdbx_seq_one_letter_code
_entity_poly.pdbx_strand_id
1 'polypeptide(L)'
;MVCAAKKSGTIVYDPQPIDLEDVELTENMIELREAIAENAHDVWAAARINEGWTVGLVRDDDKKQHPDLIPYADLPDSEKQYDRDMAMNTIKLVRKLGYDFVKHSNKELQRLLINKLRAQEEIYHCKKCGASVFKWQLYCDQCGNKLENNDFCN
;
A
#
# COMPACT_ATOMS: atom_id res chain seq x y z
N MET A 1 -30.68 38.78 39.20
CA MET A 1 -30.30 37.85 38.11
C MET A 1 -29.17 38.49 37.34
N VAL A 2 -27.96 37.94 37.38
CA VAL A 2 -26.93 38.26 36.39
C VAL A 2 -26.46 36.93 35.83
N CYS A 3 -26.91 36.64 34.62
CA CYS A 3 -26.53 35.45 33.88
C CYS A 3 -25.02 35.52 33.59
N ALA A 4 -24.25 34.61 34.17
CA ALA A 4 -22.87 34.38 33.75
C ALA A 4 -22.90 33.79 32.33
N ALA A 5 -22.39 34.55 31.37
CA ALA A 5 -22.17 34.06 30.02
C ALA A 5 -21.19 32.88 30.07
N LYS A 6 -21.67 31.68 29.75
CA LYS A 6 -20.81 30.52 29.51
C LYS A 6 -19.94 30.84 28.30
N LYS A 7 -18.63 31.03 28.50
CA LYS A 7 -17.66 31.08 27.42
C LYS A 7 -17.69 29.72 26.71
N SER A 8 -18.30 29.68 25.53
CA SER A 8 -18.10 28.60 24.56
C SER A 8 -16.63 28.66 24.15
N GLY A 9 -15.80 27.82 24.76
CA GLY A 9 -14.42 27.65 24.34
C GLY A 9 -14.42 26.83 23.05
N THR A 10 -14.10 27.47 21.94
CA THR A 10 -13.79 26.78 20.68
C THR A 10 -12.62 25.84 20.93
N ILE A 11 -12.81 24.54 20.70
CA ILE A 11 -11.70 23.58 20.70
C ILE A 11 -10.85 23.89 19.47
N VAL A 12 -9.59 24.29 19.68
CA VAL A 12 -8.61 24.43 18.61
C VAL A 12 -7.87 23.10 18.51
N TYR A 13 -8.04 22.41 17.38
CA TYR A 13 -7.34 21.16 17.09
C TYR A 13 -5.96 21.49 16.49
N ASP A 14 -4.89 21.02 17.15
CA ASP A 14 -3.50 21.18 16.71
C ASP A 14 -2.85 19.79 16.63
N PRO A 15 -2.85 19.14 15.45
CA PRO A 15 -2.30 17.80 15.29
C PRO A 15 -0.79 17.79 15.39
N GLN A 16 -0.26 16.93 16.25
CA GLN A 16 1.18 16.72 16.43
C GLN A 16 1.50 15.24 16.16
N PRO A 17 1.73 14.85 14.88
CA PRO A 17 2.06 13.48 14.54
C PRO A 17 3.42 13.08 15.12
N ILE A 18 3.58 11.80 15.42
CA ILE A 18 4.88 11.26 15.83
C ILE A 18 5.83 11.36 14.64
N ASP A 19 7.02 11.92 14.86
CA ASP A 19 8.10 11.95 13.88
C ASP A 19 8.59 10.51 13.60
N LEU A 20 8.73 10.16 12.32
CA LEU A 20 9.10 8.83 11.85
C LEU A 20 10.32 8.86 10.91
N GLU A 21 11.00 10.02 10.77
CA GLU A 21 12.16 10.18 9.89
C GLU A 21 13.35 9.30 10.31
N ASP A 22 13.48 9.03 11.61
CA ASP A 22 14.52 8.17 12.20
C ASP A 22 14.26 6.67 12.02
N VAL A 23 13.12 6.27 11.45
CA VAL A 23 12.75 4.88 11.23
C VAL A 23 13.05 4.46 9.80
N GLU A 24 14.09 3.65 9.66
CA GLU A 24 14.45 2.97 8.41
C GLU A 24 13.73 1.64 8.26
N LEU A 25 13.26 1.35 7.05
CA LEU A 25 12.54 0.11 6.71
C LEU A 25 13.33 -0.73 5.72
N THR A 26 13.24 -2.05 5.87
CA THR A 26 13.92 -3.01 4.98
C THR A 26 13.14 -3.21 3.68
N GLU A 27 13.79 -3.75 2.63
CA GLU A 27 13.14 -4.06 1.34
C GLU A 27 11.89 -4.92 1.49
N ASN A 28 11.90 -5.87 2.44
CA ASN A 28 10.78 -6.76 2.75
C ASN A 28 9.51 -5.99 3.16
N MET A 29 9.67 -4.78 3.71
CA MET A 29 8.58 -3.92 4.15
C MET A 29 7.97 -3.12 3.00
N ILE A 30 8.65 -3.04 1.85
CA ILE A 30 8.12 -2.44 0.62
C ILE A 30 7.01 -3.34 0.05
N GLU A 31 7.19 -4.66 0.05
CA GLU A 31 6.12 -5.59 -0.33
C GLU A 31 4.92 -5.51 0.63
N LEU A 32 5.19 -5.40 1.94
CA LEU A 32 4.15 -5.23 2.95
C LEU A 32 3.37 -3.92 2.73
N ARG A 33 4.07 -2.83 2.37
CA ARG A 33 3.45 -1.55 2.04
C ARG A 33 2.46 -1.69 0.88
N GLU A 34 2.87 -2.29 -0.24
CA GLU A 34 1.96 -2.46 -1.39
C GLU A 34 0.76 -3.34 -1.03
N ALA A 35 0.98 -4.43 -0.28
CA ALA A 35 -0.10 -5.30 0.15
C ALA A 35 -1.12 -4.59 1.06
N ILE A 36 -0.65 -3.71 1.95
CA ILE A 36 -1.52 -2.91 2.81
C ILE A 36 -2.28 -1.87 1.98
N ALA A 37 -1.60 -1.18 1.05
CA ALA A 37 -2.20 -0.16 0.20
C ALA A 37 -3.29 -0.75 -0.71
N GLU A 38 -3.00 -1.85 -1.40
CA GLU A 38 -3.98 -2.56 -2.24
C GLU A 38 -5.19 -3.02 -1.41
N ASN A 39 -4.95 -3.60 -0.23
CA ASN A 39 -6.06 -4.04 0.62
C ASN A 39 -6.89 -2.86 1.17
N ALA A 40 -6.26 -1.73 1.49
CA ALA A 40 -6.97 -0.52 1.92
C ALA A 40 -7.91 -0.01 0.81
N HIS A 41 -7.42 0.01 -0.43
CA HIS A 41 -8.22 0.33 -1.61
C HIS A 41 -9.37 -0.64 -1.81
N ASP A 42 -9.11 -1.94 -1.77
CA ASP A 42 -10.14 -2.98 -1.95
C ASP A 42 -11.24 -2.88 -0.90
N VAL A 43 -10.89 -2.59 0.37
CA VAL A 43 -11.86 -2.38 1.45
C VAL A 43 -12.70 -1.13 1.20
N TRP A 44 -12.08 -0.02 0.80
CA TRP A 44 -12.80 1.22 0.45
C TRP A 44 -13.74 1.00 -0.74
N ALA A 45 -13.25 0.38 -1.81
CA ALA A 45 -14.01 0.13 -3.02
C ALA A 45 -15.20 -0.80 -2.75
N ALA A 46 -15.00 -1.87 -1.97
CA ALA A 46 -16.08 -2.77 -1.57
C ALA A 46 -17.17 -2.05 -0.76
N ALA A 47 -16.79 -1.19 0.18
CA ALA A 47 -17.73 -0.40 0.96
C ALA A 47 -18.54 0.55 0.07
N ARG A 48 -17.87 1.26 -0.86
CA ARG A 48 -18.51 2.16 -1.82
C ARG A 48 -19.47 1.42 -2.75
N ILE A 49 -19.07 0.29 -3.30
CA ILE A 49 -19.95 -0.53 -4.15
C ILE A 49 -21.18 -0.99 -3.36
N ASN A 50 -21.02 -1.40 -2.10
CA ASN A 50 -22.14 -1.77 -1.24
C ASN A 50 -23.09 -0.60 -0.91
N GLU A 51 -22.56 0.63 -0.87
CA GLU A 51 -23.35 1.87 -0.77
C GLU A 51 -24.05 2.27 -2.10
N GLY A 52 -23.85 1.50 -3.17
CA GLY A 52 -24.43 1.74 -4.50
C GLY A 52 -23.59 2.65 -5.39
N TRP A 53 -22.30 2.82 -5.10
CA TRP A 53 -21.40 3.56 -5.98
C TRP A 53 -20.99 2.73 -7.20
N THR A 54 -20.72 3.42 -8.31
CA THR A 54 -20.30 2.83 -9.59
C THR A 54 -19.08 3.56 -10.15
N VAL A 55 -18.37 2.93 -11.08
CA VAL A 55 -17.28 3.60 -11.80
C VAL A 55 -17.81 4.73 -12.69
N GLY A 56 -17.11 5.86 -12.72
CA GLY A 56 -17.40 6.98 -13.62
C GLY A 56 -16.13 7.74 -13.97
N LEU A 57 -16.14 8.51 -15.05
CA LEU A 57 -14.93 9.22 -15.52
C LEU A 57 -14.44 10.31 -14.55
N VAL A 58 -15.36 10.85 -13.75
CA VAL A 58 -15.11 11.86 -12.73
C VAL A 58 -15.97 11.54 -11.51
N ARG A 59 -15.58 12.06 -10.35
CA ARG A 59 -16.37 11.92 -9.13
C ARG A 59 -17.69 12.70 -9.25
N ASP A 60 -18.80 12.02 -8.98
CA ASP A 60 -20.16 12.59 -8.97
C ASP A 60 -20.94 11.98 -7.79
N ASP A 61 -21.05 12.72 -6.69
CA ASP A 61 -21.67 12.21 -5.45
C ASP A 61 -23.19 12.01 -5.59
N ASP A 62 -23.85 12.83 -6.41
CA ASP A 62 -25.30 12.74 -6.66
C ASP A 62 -25.66 11.45 -7.40
N LYS A 63 -24.84 11.07 -8.39
CA LYS A 63 -24.96 9.80 -9.12
C LYS A 63 -24.21 8.64 -8.48
N LYS A 64 -23.50 8.89 -7.37
CA LYS A 64 -22.59 7.95 -6.71
C LYS A 64 -21.58 7.34 -7.67
N GLN A 65 -20.82 8.17 -8.37
CA GLN A 65 -19.77 7.73 -9.28
C GLN A 65 -18.39 8.15 -8.78
N HIS A 66 -17.40 7.27 -8.91
CA HIS A 66 -16.01 7.57 -8.57
C HIS A 66 -15.05 6.96 -9.60
N PRO A 67 -14.01 7.68 -10.06
CA PRO A 67 -13.04 7.16 -11.04
C PRO A 67 -12.23 5.99 -10.50
N ASP A 68 -11.90 6.03 -9.22
CA ASP A 68 -11.02 5.03 -8.61
C ASP A 68 -11.73 3.70 -8.27
N LEU A 69 -13.01 3.52 -8.63
CA LEU A 69 -13.70 2.23 -8.48
C LEU A 69 -13.30 1.24 -9.58
N ILE A 70 -11.99 1.05 -9.71
CA ILE A 70 -11.29 0.12 -10.59
C ILE A 70 -10.26 -0.67 -9.76
N PRO A 71 -9.70 -1.77 -10.29
CA PRO A 71 -8.66 -2.52 -9.59
C PRO A 71 -7.48 -1.63 -9.21
N TYR A 72 -6.92 -1.82 -8.01
CA TYR A 72 -5.79 -1.03 -7.51
C TYR A 72 -4.63 -0.95 -8.51
N ALA A 73 -4.31 -2.06 -9.18
CA ALA A 73 -3.24 -2.11 -10.19
C ALA A 73 -3.45 -1.12 -11.36
N ASP A 74 -4.70 -0.83 -11.71
CA ASP A 74 -5.07 0.05 -12.82
C ASP A 74 -5.13 1.53 -12.40
N LEU A 75 -4.97 1.86 -11.11
CA LEU A 75 -4.92 3.23 -10.64
C LEU A 75 -3.64 3.95 -11.14
N PRO A 76 -3.73 5.25 -11.41
CA PRO A 76 -2.56 6.09 -11.58
C PRO A 76 -1.65 6.04 -10.34
N ASP A 77 -0.33 6.13 -10.54
CA ASP A 77 0.62 6.13 -9.42
C ASP A 77 0.39 7.28 -8.44
N SER A 78 -0.16 8.42 -8.91
CA SER A 78 -0.54 9.54 -8.05
C SER A 78 -1.60 9.16 -7.03
N GLU A 79 -2.60 8.36 -7.43
CA GLU A 79 -3.69 7.93 -6.55
C GLU A 79 -3.20 6.86 -5.56
N LYS A 80 -2.34 5.94 -6.03
CA LYS A 80 -1.70 4.92 -5.17
C LYS A 80 -0.81 5.54 -4.09
N GLN A 81 -0.21 6.71 -4.36
CA GLN A 81 0.78 7.31 -3.47
C GLN A 81 0.21 7.61 -2.08
N TYR A 82 -1.04 8.05 -2.00
CA TYR A 82 -1.69 8.33 -0.72
C TYR A 82 -1.78 7.06 0.15
N ASP A 83 -2.23 5.94 -0.41
CA ASP A 83 -2.33 4.67 0.31
C ASP A 83 -0.95 4.10 0.66
N ARG A 84 0.04 4.26 -0.22
CA ARG A 84 1.43 3.88 0.02
C ARG A 84 2.03 4.66 1.19
N ASP A 85 1.79 5.97 1.26
CA ASP A 85 2.29 6.83 2.33
C ASP A 85 1.63 6.48 3.67
N MET A 86 0.32 6.26 3.66
CA MET A 86 -0.44 5.78 4.82
C MET A 86 0.12 4.43 5.32
N ALA A 87 0.30 3.47 4.42
CA ALA A 87 0.85 2.16 4.74
C ALA A 87 2.28 2.28 5.30
N MET A 88 3.13 3.10 4.68
CA MET A 88 4.51 3.30 5.09
C MET A 88 4.61 3.92 6.48
N ASN A 89 3.87 5.00 6.73
CA ASN A 89 3.84 5.67 8.03
C ASN A 89 3.30 4.73 9.11
N THR A 90 2.32 3.89 8.79
CA THR A 90 1.80 2.87 9.71
C THR A 90 2.88 1.85 10.08
N ILE A 91 3.61 1.31 9.10
CA ILE A 91 4.70 0.35 9.33
C ILE A 91 5.80 1.00 10.19
N LYS A 92 6.21 2.23 9.85
CA LYS A 92 7.22 2.98 10.61
C LYS A 92 6.79 3.24 12.05
N LEU A 93 5.53 3.63 12.27
CA LEU A 93 5.00 3.86 13.61
C LEU A 93 5.02 2.58 14.45
N VAL A 94 4.57 1.46 13.90
CA VAL A 94 4.62 0.15 14.58
C VAL A 94 6.05 -0.19 15.00
N ARG A 95 7.03 0.06 14.12
CA ARG A 95 8.46 -0.14 14.42
C ARG A 95 8.95 0.80 15.53
N LYS A 96 8.60 2.10 15.48
CA LYS A 96 8.97 3.10 16.50
C LYS A 96 8.40 2.77 17.88
N LEU A 97 7.23 2.13 17.91
CA LEU A 97 6.61 1.63 19.14
C LEU A 97 7.26 0.34 19.69
N GLY A 98 8.31 -0.18 19.05
CA GLY A 98 9.09 -1.31 19.52
C GLY A 98 8.59 -2.68 19.05
N TYR A 99 7.68 -2.72 18.07
CA TYR A 99 7.24 -3.96 17.46
C TYR A 99 8.12 -4.36 16.28
N ASP A 100 8.28 -5.67 16.08
CA ASP A 100 9.00 -6.25 14.96
C ASP A 100 8.05 -7.02 14.05
N PHE A 101 8.28 -6.91 12.75
CA PHE A 101 7.56 -7.67 11.73
C PHE A 101 8.35 -8.93 11.39
N VAL A 102 7.81 -10.10 11.76
CA VAL A 102 8.37 -11.39 11.36
C VAL A 102 7.60 -11.94 10.17
N LYS A 103 8.23 -11.93 9.00
CA LYS A 103 7.68 -12.59 7.81
C LYS A 103 7.94 -14.09 7.91
N HIS A 104 6.94 -14.85 8.33
CA HIS A 104 6.99 -16.31 8.26
C HIS A 104 6.78 -16.75 6.81
N SER A 105 7.77 -17.42 6.21
CA SER A 105 7.58 -18.05 4.91
C SER A 105 6.53 -19.16 5.04
N ASN A 106 5.69 -19.32 4.01
CA ASN A 106 4.77 -20.45 3.81
C ASN A 106 3.33 -20.29 4.34
N LYS A 107 2.67 -19.15 4.05
CA LYS A 107 1.20 -19.06 4.11
C LYS A 107 0.58 -19.15 2.72
N GLU A 108 -0.53 -19.86 2.58
CA GLU A 108 -1.28 -19.99 1.32
C GLU A 108 -1.67 -18.61 0.74
N LEU A 109 -2.14 -17.70 1.60
CA LEU A 109 -2.41 -16.30 1.24
C LEU A 109 -1.19 -15.58 0.66
N GLN A 110 0.00 -15.84 1.19
CA GLN A 110 1.23 -15.25 0.65
C GLN A 110 1.46 -15.71 -0.79
N ARG A 111 1.23 -16.99 -1.09
CA ARG A 111 1.37 -17.53 -2.46
C ARG A 111 0.32 -16.93 -3.38
N LEU A 112 -0.92 -16.78 -2.91
CA LEU A 112 -2.00 -16.16 -3.69
C LEU A 112 -1.70 -14.69 -4.01
N LEU A 113 -1.28 -13.91 -3.00
CA LEU A 113 -0.89 -12.51 -3.20
C LEU A 113 0.29 -12.39 -4.16
N ILE A 114 1.34 -13.17 -3.94
CA ILE A 114 2.48 -13.22 -4.84
C ILE A 114 2.01 -13.57 -6.25
N ASN A 115 1.19 -14.61 -6.45
CA ASN A 115 0.69 -14.96 -7.77
C ASN A 115 -0.16 -13.85 -8.42
N LYS A 116 -0.94 -13.10 -7.64
CA LYS A 116 -1.74 -11.95 -8.12
C LYS A 116 -0.83 -10.83 -8.61
N LEU A 117 0.17 -10.45 -7.82
CA LEU A 117 1.18 -9.45 -8.19
C LEU A 117 1.99 -9.91 -9.42
N ARG A 118 2.39 -11.18 -9.47
CA ARG A 118 3.12 -11.79 -10.59
C ARG A 118 2.30 -11.87 -11.88
N ALA A 119 0.99 -12.07 -11.78
CA ALA A 119 0.10 -12.12 -12.93
C ALA A 119 -0.09 -10.75 -13.59
N GLN A 120 0.28 -9.68 -12.89
CA GLN A 120 0.15 -8.30 -13.36
C GLN A 120 1.42 -7.77 -14.03
N GLU A 121 2.54 -8.51 -14.02
CA GLU A 121 3.81 -8.01 -14.57
C GLU A 121 4.57 -9.08 -15.39
N GLU A 122 5.31 -8.65 -16.41
CA GLU A 122 6.10 -9.51 -17.29
C GLU A 122 7.11 -10.36 -16.49
N ILE A 123 7.09 -11.68 -16.72
CA ILE A 123 7.97 -12.65 -16.04
C ILE A 123 9.34 -12.65 -16.74
N TYR A 124 10.39 -12.35 -15.98
CA TYR A 124 11.78 -12.47 -16.42
C TYR A 124 12.44 -13.69 -15.74
N HIS A 125 13.67 -14.04 -16.13
CA HIS A 125 14.41 -15.16 -15.54
C HIS A 125 15.78 -14.74 -15.04
N CYS A 126 16.13 -15.15 -13.81
CA CYS A 126 17.44 -14.89 -13.23
C CYS A 126 18.53 -15.62 -14.02
N LYS A 127 19.48 -14.89 -14.59
CA LYS A 127 20.59 -15.47 -15.37
C LYS A 127 21.48 -16.44 -14.57
N LYS A 128 21.54 -16.31 -13.24
CA LYS A 128 22.38 -17.17 -12.40
C LYS A 128 21.75 -18.53 -12.11
N CYS A 129 20.43 -18.61 -11.94
CA CYS A 129 19.77 -19.84 -11.47
C CYS A 129 18.52 -20.24 -12.25
N GLY A 130 18.08 -19.44 -13.21
CA GLY A 130 16.89 -19.70 -14.02
C GLY A 130 15.56 -19.48 -13.29
N ALA A 131 15.59 -19.06 -12.03
CA ALA A 131 14.37 -18.74 -11.29
C ALA A 131 13.60 -17.60 -11.97
N SER A 132 12.28 -17.69 -12.01
CA SER A 132 11.44 -16.57 -12.42
C SER A 132 11.66 -15.39 -11.48
N VAL A 133 11.96 -14.23 -12.06
CA VAL A 133 12.19 -12.96 -11.38
C VAL A 133 11.35 -11.86 -12.02
N PHE A 134 11.26 -10.76 -11.30
CA PHE A 134 10.39 -9.64 -11.61
C PHE A 134 11.21 -8.37 -11.80
N LYS A 135 10.75 -7.46 -12.66
CA LYS A 135 11.54 -6.26 -13.04
C LYS A 135 11.86 -5.33 -11.85
N TRP A 136 11.02 -5.35 -10.82
CA TRP A 136 11.20 -4.56 -9.60
C TRP A 136 12.01 -5.30 -8.51
N GLN A 137 12.33 -6.58 -8.70
CA GLN A 137 13.18 -7.31 -7.76
C GLN A 137 14.63 -6.84 -7.89
N LEU A 138 15.22 -6.41 -6.77
CA LEU A 138 16.64 -6.04 -6.66
C LEU A 138 17.55 -7.27 -6.49
N TYR A 139 17.01 -8.37 -5.97
CA TYR A 139 17.73 -9.63 -5.72
C TYR A 139 16.88 -10.84 -6.09
N CYS A 140 17.52 -11.91 -6.54
CA CYS A 140 16.87 -13.20 -6.79
C CYS A 140 16.64 -13.94 -5.48
N ASP A 141 15.37 -14.18 -5.14
CA ASP A 141 14.96 -14.89 -3.91
C ASP A 141 15.55 -16.31 -3.79
N GLN A 142 15.89 -16.96 -4.90
CA GLN A 142 16.41 -18.32 -4.90
C GLN A 142 17.92 -18.38 -4.68
N CYS A 143 18.69 -17.41 -5.19
CA CYS A 143 20.16 -17.50 -5.20
C CYS A 143 20.89 -16.26 -4.65
N GLY A 144 20.14 -15.26 -4.20
CA GLY A 144 20.66 -14.00 -3.65
C GLY A 144 21.39 -13.13 -4.67
N ASN A 145 21.32 -13.45 -5.97
CA ASN A 145 21.99 -12.65 -7.00
C ASN A 145 21.33 -11.28 -7.09
N LYS A 146 22.12 -10.20 -7.07
CA LYS A 146 21.63 -8.86 -7.38
C LYS A 146 21.16 -8.84 -8.85
N LEU A 147 19.96 -8.32 -9.09
CA LEU A 147 19.34 -8.23 -10.41
C LEU A 147 19.51 -6.80 -10.91
N GLU A 148 20.19 -6.63 -12.05
CA GLU A 148 20.35 -5.32 -12.69
C GLU A 148 19.50 -5.23 -13.95
N ASN A 149 19.21 -4.01 -14.44
CA ASN A 149 18.36 -3.78 -15.62
C ASN A 149 18.80 -4.56 -16.88
N ASN A 150 20.06 -5.00 -16.94
CA ASN A 150 20.63 -5.76 -18.03
C ASN A 150 20.53 -7.29 -17.85
N ASP A 151 19.97 -7.77 -16.73
CA ASP A 151 19.80 -9.19 -16.39
C ASP A 151 18.42 -9.74 -16.74
N PHE A 152 17.54 -8.90 -17.26
CA PHE A 152 16.19 -9.25 -17.71
C PHE A 152 16.23 -9.71 -19.18
N CYS A 153 15.89 -10.98 -19.44
CA CYS A 153 15.61 -11.51 -20.78
C CYS A 153 14.12 -11.88 -20.86
N ASN A 154 13.44 -11.45 -21.94
CA ASN A 154 12.08 -11.89 -22.26
C ASN A 154 12.02 -13.40 -22.50
#